data_AF-A0A540VJE6-F1
#
_entry.id   AF-A0A540VJE6-F1
#
_cell.length_a   1.000
_cell.length_b   1.000
_cell.length_c   1.000
_cell.angle_alpha   90.00
_cell.angle_beta   90.00
_cell.angle_gamma   90.00
#
_symmetry.space_group_name_H-M   'P 1'
#
loop_
_entity.id
_entity.type
_entity.pdbx_description
1 polymer ?
#
loop_
_entity_poly.entity_id
_entity_poly.type
_entity_poly.pdbx_seq_one_letter_code
_entity_poly.pdbx_strand_id
1 'polypeptide(L)'
;MLVSFASYHLWLDWRDFKDWLACQFIDYEPGIHISQVQMQSGLTGINTLRIYNPIKQGFDQDPEGAFIREWVPELRHLPDDLIHEPWKLPASEQSRTGCQLGQDYPYPIVDHKEAVKYARARFSELRKTDPYWDSARDVLRKHGSRKSQESRNRPKRPRKRSDGQTELPLASE
;
A
#
# COMPACT_ATOMS: atom_id res chain seq x y z
N MET A 1 -2.43 4.69 -0.51
CA MET A 1 -1.01 4.41 -0.84
C MET A 1 -0.06 5.32 -0.05
N LEU A 2 -0.19 6.65 -0.14
CA LEU A 2 0.68 7.63 0.55
C LEU A 2 0.91 7.37 2.04
N VAL A 3 -0.15 7.27 2.84
CA VAL A 3 -0.02 7.04 4.30
C VAL A 3 0.75 5.76 4.63
N SER A 4 0.52 4.70 3.85
CA SER A 4 1.23 3.41 4.02
C SER A 4 2.70 3.55 3.67
N PHE A 5 3.04 4.27 2.60
CA PHE A 5 4.43 4.55 2.23
C PHE A 5 5.15 5.36 3.33
N ALA A 6 4.55 6.44 3.80
CA ALA A 6 5.11 7.24 4.89
C ALA A 6 5.31 6.41 6.18
N SER A 7 4.31 5.60 6.55
CA SER A 7 4.34 4.84 7.82
C SER A 7 5.26 3.62 7.79
N TYR A 8 5.33 2.90 6.66
CA TYR A 8 6.03 1.61 6.60
C TYR A 8 7.31 1.64 5.77
N HIS A 9 7.36 2.44 4.69
CA HIS A 9 8.56 2.52 3.87
C HIS A 9 9.55 3.53 4.43
N LEU A 10 9.06 4.70 4.85
CA LEU A 10 9.90 5.74 5.45
C LEU A 10 9.97 5.66 6.98
N TRP A 11 9.13 4.82 7.59
CA TRP A 11 9.06 4.63 9.05
C TRP A 11 8.80 5.92 9.84
N LEU A 12 7.99 6.81 9.29
CA LEU A 12 7.63 8.09 9.90
C LEU A 12 6.48 7.92 10.90
N ASP A 13 6.48 8.77 11.93
CA ASP A 13 5.34 8.86 12.83
C ASP A 13 4.16 9.53 12.13
N TRP A 14 2.98 8.96 12.27
CA TRP A 14 1.75 9.51 11.70
C TRP A 14 1.45 10.94 12.18
N ARG A 15 1.91 11.31 13.38
CA ARG A 15 1.75 12.65 13.94
C ARG A 15 2.49 13.70 13.13
N ASP A 16 3.60 13.32 12.49
CA ASP A 16 4.45 14.25 11.76
C ASP A 16 3.82 14.63 10.42
N PHE A 17 3.11 13.70 9.76
CA PHE A 17 2.54 13.95 8.44
C PHE A 17 1.03 14.19 8.42
N LYS A 18 0.27 13.85 9.48
CA LYS A 18 -1.20 14.00 9.47
C LYS A 18 -1.66 15.42 9.21
N ASP A 19 -1.00 16.40 9.82
CA ASP A 19 -1.43 17.81 9.79
C ASP A 19 -1.05 18.46 8.47
N TRP A 20 0.17 18.18 7.98
CA TRP A 20 0.57 18.60 6.64
C TRP A 20 -0.36 18.04 5.56
N LEU A 21 -0.70 16.75 5.66
CA LEU A 21 -1.57 16.09 4.69
C LEU A 21 -3.01 16.64 4.77
N ALA A 22 -3.51 16.99 5.95
CA ALA A 22 -4.81 17.63 6.12
C ALA A 22 -4.92 18.93 5.32
N CYS A 23 -3.84 19.72 5.25
CA CYS A 23 -3.80 20.97 4.50
C CYS A 23 -3.81 20.80 2.98
N GLN A 24 -3.63 19.57 2.46
CA GLN A 24 -3.63 19.32 1.01
C GLN A 24 -5.01 18.95 0.46
N PHE A 25 -6.00 18.67 1.32
CA PHE A 25 -7.33 18.23 0.92
C PHE A 25 -8.33 19.39 0.91
N ILE A 26 -9.08 19.52 -0.20
CA ILE A 26 -10.18 20.49 -0.32
C ILE A 26 -11.42 19.99 0.45
N ASP A 27 -11.61 18.68 0.52
CA ASP A 27 -12.68 17.97 1.21
C ASP A 27 -12.27 17.49 2.62
N TYR A 28 -11.33 18.20 3.25
CA TYR A 28 -10.82 17.84 4.55
C TYR A 28 -11.94 17.80 5.61
N GLU A 29 -12.11 16.62 6.20
CA GLU A 29 -13.01 16.39 7.33
C GLU A 29 -12.24 15.69 8.46
N PRO A 30 -12.07 16.31 9.64
CA PRO A 30 -11.22 15.79 10.71
C PRO A 30 -11.65 14.41 11.20
N GLY A 31 -12.96 14.14 11.24
CA GLY A 31 -13.51 12.84 11.66
C GLY A 31 -13.14 11.69 10.71
N ILE A 32 -12.96 11.99 9.43
CA ILE A 32 -12.59 11.01 8.40
C ILE A 32 -11.07 10.92 8.29
N HIS A 33 -10.39 12.05 8.17
CA HIS A 33 -8.95 12.10 7.89
C HIS A 33 -8.13 11.43 8.99
N ILE A 34 -8.35 11.80 10.25
CA ILE A 34 -7.55 11.28 11.36
C ILE A 34 -7.77 9.78 11.53
N SER A 35 -9.03 9.33 11.45
CA SER A 35 -9.36 7.90 11.60
C SER A 35 -8.77 7.06 10.46
N GLN A 36 -8.78 7.57 9.23
CA GLN A 36 -8.16 6.91 8.09
C GLN A 36 -6.63 6.86 8.20
N VAL A 37 -5.97 7.96 8.58
CA VAL A 37 -4.53 7.99 8.78
C VAL A 37 -4.11 6.98 9.85
N GLN A 38 -4.75 7.01 11.03
CA GLN A 38 -4.45 6.08 12.12
C GLN A 38 -4.65 4.61 11.73
N MET A 39 -5.72 4.32 10.98
CA MET A 39 -5.99 2.97 10.50
C MET A 39 -4.91 2.49 9.52
N GLN A 40 -4.48 3.34 8.58
CA GLN A 40 -3.49 2.99 7.57
C GLN A 40 -2.07 2.92 8.14
N SER A 41 -1.75 3.70 9.19
CA SER A 41 -0.49 3.62 9.93
C SER A 41 -0.39 2.47 10.93
N GLY A 42 -1.43 1.64 11.06
CA GLY A 42 -1.39 0.43 11.87
C GLY A 42 -1.52 0.66 13.38
N LEU A 43 -1.90 1.86 13.83
CA LEU A 43 -2.00 2.20 15.26
C LEU A 43 -3.14 1.50 15.98
N THR A 44 -4.20 1.14 15.25
CA THR A 44 -5.39 0.54 15.86
C THR A 44 -5.10 -0.83 16.46
N GLY A 45 -4.04 -1.53 16.04
CA GLY A 45 -3.65 -2.87 16.52
C GLY A 45 -4.62 -4.01 16.19
N ILE A 46 -5.85 -3.67 15.77
CA ILE A 46 -6.97 -4.57 15.48
C ILE A 46 -6.93 -5.04 14.02
N ASN A 47 -6.51 -4.16 13.11
CA ASN A 47 -6.47 -4.45 11.69
C ASN A 47 -5.15 -5.11 11.29
N THR A 48 -5.22 -6.00 10.29
CA THR A 48 -4.03 -6.49 9.61
C THR A 48 -3.27 -5.31 9.00
N LEU A 49 -1.95 -5.30 9.16
CA LEU A 49 -1.08 -4.28 8.56
C LEU A 49 -1.23 -4.28 7.04
N ARG A 50 -1.62 -3.14 6.48
CA ARG A 50 -1.77 -2.93 5.03
C ARG A 50 -0.55 -2.19 4.50
N ILE A 51 0.51 -2.95 4.27
CA ILE A 51 1.72 -2.44 3.63
C ILE A 51 1.54 -2.61 2.12
N TYR A 52 1.29 -1.51 1.40
CA TYR A 52 1.10 -1.55 -0.04
C TYR A 52 2.44 -1.66 -0.77
N ASN A 53 2.45 -2.31 -1.93
CA ASN A 53 3.56 -2.24 -2.87
C ASN A 53 3.26 -1.10 -3.87
N PRO A 54 3.96 0.06 -3.80
CA PRO A 54 3.67 1.19 -4.67
C PRO A 54 3.89 0.86 -6.15
N ILE A 55 4.90 0.04 -6.46
CA ILE A 55 5.23 -0.39 -7.82
C ILE A 55 4.09 -1.24 -8.38
N LYS A 56 3.68 -2.28 -7.64
CA LYS A 56 2.58 -3.15 -8.07
C LYS A 56 1.28 -2.35 -8.23
N GLN A 57 0.99 -1.45 -7.29
CA GLN A 57 -0.22 -0.64 -7.34
C GLN A 57 -0.21 0.31 -8.55
N GLY A 58 0.95 0.85 -8.90
CA GLY A 58 1.13 1.63 -10.13
C GLY A 58 0.75 0.82 -11.37
N PHE A 59 1.38 -0.34 -11.56
CA PHE A 59 1.07 -1.22 -12.69
C PHE A 59 -0.40 -1.69 -12.73
N ASP A 60 -1.00 -1.98 -11.57
CA ASP A 60 -2.38 -2.46 -11.50
C ASP A 60 -3.42 -1.38 -11.83
N GLN A 61 -3.15 -0.12 -11.50
CA GLN A 61 -4.14 0.98 -11.60
C GLN A 61 -3.88 1.92 -12.77
N ASP A 62 -2.63 2.01 -13.21
CA ASP A 62 -2.20 2.90 -14.29
C ASP A 62 -1.18 2.18 -15.20
N PRO A 63 -1.58 1.13 -15.94
CA PRO A 63 -0.64 0.29 -16.70
C PRO A 63 0.20 1.08 -17.72
N GLU A 64 -0.39 2.09 -18.35
CA GLU A 64 0.24 2.95 -19.37
C GLU A 64 0.93 4.19 -18.75
N GLY A 65 0.81 4.36 -17.43
CA GLY A 65 1.41 5.48 -16.71
C GLY A 65 0.76 6.84 -17.04
N ALA A 66 -0.47 6.88 -17.55
CA ALA A 66 -1.15 8.11 -17.95
C ALA A 66 -1.25 9.11 -16.80
N PHE A 67 -1.51 8.64 -15.58
CA PHE A 67 -1.52 9.49 -14.40
C PHE A 67 -0.12 10.05 -14.11
N ILE A 68 0.92 9.22 -14.19
CA ILE A 68 2.30 9.64 -13.94
C ILE A 68 2.75 10.67 -14.99
N ARG A 69 2.45 10.46 -16.28
CA ARG A 69 2.82 11.38 -17.39
C ARG A 69 2.17 12.76 -17.28
N GLU A 70 1.00 12.82 -16.66
CA GLU A 70 0.28 14.07 -16.42
C GLU A 70 0.89 14.83 -15.24
N TRP A 71 1.08 14.16 -14.11
CA TRP A 71 1.47 14.80 -12.85
C TRP A 71 2.98 14.88 -12.59
N VAL A 72 3.79 14.13 -13.33
CA VAL A 72 5.25 14.07 -13.23
C VAL A 72 5.85 14.26 -14.64
N PRO A 73 5.88 15.50 -15.15
CA PRO A 73 6.19 15.78 -16.55
C PRO A 73 7.60 15.36 -16.98
N GLU A 74 8.57 15.32 -16.06
CA GLU A 74 9.92 14.80 -16.31
C GLU A 74 9.92 13.31 -16.69
N LEU A 75 8.90 12.54 -16.29
CA LEU A 75 8.76 11.12 -16.64
C LEU A 75 7.92 10.90 -17.91
N ARG A 76 7.41 11.96 -18.55
CA ARG A 76 6.42 11.87 -19.64
C ARG A 76 6.88 11.09 -20.86
N HIS A 77 8.19 11.00 -21.10
CA HIS A 77 8.77 10.34 -22.27
C HIS A 77 9.30 8.93 -22.00
N LEU A 78 9.15 8.42 -20.78
CA LEU A 78 9.59 7.06 -20.44
C LEU A 78 8.73 6.00 -21.14
N PRO A 79 9.28 4.82 -21.46
CA PRO A 79 8.48 3.67 -21.87
C PRO A 79 7.51 3.21 -20.77
N ASP A 80 6.36 2.65 -21.15
CA ASP A 80 5.33 2.16 -20.21
C ASP A 80 5.89 1.14 -19.22
N ASP A 81 6.78 0.25 -19.69
CA ASP A 81 7.40 -0.79 -18.87
C ASP A 81 8.29 -0.23 -17.74
N LEU A 82 8.77 1.02 -17.88
CA LEU A 82 9.73 1.64 -16.97
C LEU A 82 9.17 2.83 -16.20
N ILE A 83 7.97 3.30 -16.53
CA ILE A 83 7.41 4.51 -15.90
C ILE A 83 7.15 4.34 -14.39
N HIS A 84 6.86 3.11 -13.95
CA HIS A 84 6.67 2.76 -12.54
C HIS A 84 7.98 2.41 -11.80
N GLU A 85 9.08 2.22 -12.54
CA GLU A 85 10.40 1.88 -12.01
C GLU A 85 11.51 2.67 -12.74
N PRO A 86 11.46 4.02 -12.74
CA PRO A 86 12.35 4.85 -13.54
C PRO A 86 13.83 4.64 -13.21
N TRP A 87 14.17 4.20 -12.00
CA TRP A 87 15.54 3.89 -11.59
C TRP A 87 16.18 2.70 -12.32
N LYS A 88 15.39 1.90 -13.05
CA LYS A 88 15.89 0.83 -13.92
C LYS A 88 16.25 1.33 -15.32
N LEU A 89 16.03 2.61 -15.62
CA LEU A 89 16.27 3.18 -16.94
C LEU A 89 17.77 3.15 -17.30
N PRO A 90 18.17 2.47 -18.39
CA PRO A 90 19.56 2.46 -18.85
C PRO A 90 20.07 3.87 -19.20
N ALA A 91 21.37 4.10 -19.08
CA ALA A 91 21.97 5.41 -19.37
C ALA A 91 21.69 5.91 -20.82
N SER A 92 21.65 4.99 -21.78
CA SER A 92 21.28 5.28 -23.17
C SER A 92 19.84 5.80 -23.30
N GLU A 93 18.93 5.21 -22.53
CA GLU A 93 17.51 5.58 -22.53
C GLU A 93 17.27 6.88 -21.78
N GLN A 94 18.00 7.15 -20.68
CA GLN A 94 17.95 8.44 -19.97
C GLN A 94 18.28 9.61 -20.92
N SER A 95 19.28 9.42 -21.78
CA SER A 95 19.67 10.42 -22.78
C SER A 95 18.59 10.60 -23.86
N ARG A 96 17.94 9.50 -24.26
CA ARG A 96 16.89 9.49 -25.29
C ARG A 96 15.59 10.12 -24.81
N THR A 97 15.20 9.88 -23.55
CA THR A 97 13.95 10.38 -22.97
C THR A 97 14.10 11.77 -22.36
N GLY A 98 15.33 12.24 -22.16
CA GLY A 98 15.61 13.53 -21.54
C GLY A 98 15.35 13.55 -20.03
N CYS A 99 15.39 12.38 -19.38
CA CYS A 99 15.21 12.24 -17.93
C CYS A 99 16.47 11.64 -17.31
N GLN A 100 17.33 12.46 -16.71
CA GLN A 100 18.53 12.04 -16.01
C GLN A 100 18.22 11.75 -14.53
N LEU A 101 18.45 10.51 -14.11
CA LEU A 101 18.21 10.12 -12.73
C LEU A 101 19.20 10.80 -11.78
N GLY A 102 18.70 11.32 -10.66
CA GLY A 102 19.45 12.10 -9.68
C GLY A 102 19.56 13.59 -10.02
N GLN A 103 19.17 14.01 -11.23
CA GLN A 103 19.10 15.42 -11.62
C GLN A 103 17.66 15.85 -11.91
N ASP A 104 17.00 15.21 -12.88
CA ASP A 104 15.64 15.55 -13.29
C ASP A 104 14.61 14.80 -12.45
N TYR A 105 14.90 13.54 -12.09
CA TYR A 105 14.05 12.73 -11.22
C TYR A 105 14.89 11.98 -10.17
N PRO A 106 14.51 11.98 -8.88
CA PRO A 106 15.34 11.40 -7.83
C PRO A 106 15.42 9.87 -7.89
N TYR A 107 16.51 9.32 -7.34
CA TYR A 107 16.57 7.89 -7.03
C TYR A 107 15.61 7.53 -5.88
N PRO A 108 15.14 6.27 -5.81
CA PRO A 108 14.30 5.80 -4.71
C PRO A 108 14.95 6.07 -3.37
N ILE A 109 14.19 6.70 -2.46
CA ILE A 109 14.66 7.01 -1.10
C ILE A 109 14.93 5.72 -0.31
N VAL A 110 14.14 4.66 -0.57
CA VAL A 110 14.26 3.37 0.10
C VAL A 110 13.97 2.22 -0.87
N ASP A 111 14.61 1.07 -0.66
CA ASP A 111 14.22 -0.17 -1.34
C ASP A 111 12.92 -0.72 -0.73
N HIS A 112 11.97 -1.05 -1.61
CA HIS A 112 10.66 -1.55 -1.17
C HIS A 112 10.77 -2.82 -0.32
N LYS A 113 11.56 -3.82 -0.76
CA LYS A 113 11.61 -5.12 -0.10
C LYS A 113 12.24 -5.00 1.28
N GLU A 114 13.34 -4.27 1.38
CA GLU A 114 14.03 -4.06 2.66
C GLU A 114 13.18 -3.23 3.62
N ALA A 115 12.51 -2.18 3.15
CA ALA A 115 11.65 -1.37 4.01
C ALA A 115 10.44 -2.16 4.55
N VAL A 116 9.79 -2.97 3.70
CA VAL A 116 8.70 -3.85 4.15
C VAL A 116 9.18 -4.91 5.13
N LYS A 117 10.35 -5.50 4.88
CA LYS A 117 10.96 -6.48 5.78
C LYS A 117 11.25 -5.86 7.15
N TYR A 118 11.85 -4.67 7.16
CA TYR A 118 12.11 -3.90 8.37
C TYR A 118 10.81 -3.63 9.15
N ALA A 119 9.80 -3.06 8.48
CA ALA A 119 8.51 -2.77 9.08
C ALA A 119 7.87 -4.01 9.72
N ARG A 120 7.82 -5.13 8.99
CA ARG A 120 7.27 -6.39 9.49
C ARG A 120 8.03 -6.93 10.70
N ALA A 121 9.36 -6.80 10.72
CA ALA A 121 10.18 -7.22 11.85
C ALA A 121 9.83 -6.40 13.11
N ARG A 122 9.77 -5.07 12.99
CA ARG A 122 9.40 -4.18 14.11
C ARG A 122 8.01 -4.48 14.67
N PHE A 123 7.02 -4.69 13.81
CA PHE A 123 5.69 -5.10 14.28
C PHE A 123 5.67 -6.50 14.89
N SER A 124 6.49 -7.42 14.40
CA SER A 124 6.64 -8.76 15.01
C SER A 124 7.22 -8.66 16.42
N GLU A 125 8.22 -7.81 16.63
CA GLU A 125 8.79 -7.51 17.95
C GLU A 125 7.76 -6.88 18.87
N LEU A 126 7.01 -5.87 18.40
CA LEU A 126 5.96 -5.21 19.17
C LEU A 126 4.88 -6.20 19.62
N ARG A 127 4.46 -7.13 18.77
CA ARG A 127 3.44 -8.14 19.13
C ARG A 127 3.90 -9.14 20.20
N LYS A 128 5.21 -9.28 20.42
CA LYS A 128 5.77 -10.10 21.50
C LYS A 128 5.78 -9.38 22.84
N THR A 129 5.64 -8.06 22.85
CA THR A 129 5.59 -7.29 24.09
C THR A 129 4.25 -7.51 24.80
N ASP A 130 4.31 -7.71 26.12
CA ASP A 130 3.14 -8.02 26.97
C ASP A 130 1.96 -7.04 26.81
N PRO A 131 2.17 -5.70 26.80
CA PRO A 131 1.04 -4.75 26.79
C PRO A 131 0.41 -4.51 25.41
N TYR A 132 0.94 -5.10 24.33
CA TYR A 132 0.43 -4.85 22.97
C TYR A 132 -1.02 -5.32 22.83
N TRP A 133 -1.30 -6.56 23.25
CA TRP A 133 -2.63 -7.15 23.12
C TRP A 133 -3.64 -6.51 24.06
N ASP A 134 -3.21 -6.04 25.22
CA ASP A 134 -4.04 -5.26 26.15
C ASP A 134 -4.48 -3.94 25.51
N SER A 135 -3.51 -3.21 24.96
CA SER A 135 -3.76 -1.94 24.26
C SER A 135 -4.70 -2.14 23.07
N ALA A 136 -4.49 -3.19 22.27
CA ALA A 136 -5.35 -3.50 21.13
C ALA A 136 -6.79 -3.85 21.57
N ARG A 137 -6.95 -4.62 22.66
CA ARG A 137 -8.26 -4.93 23.24
C ARG A 137 -8.97 -3.68 23.76
N ASP A 138 -8.23 -2.75 24.36
CA ASP A 138 -8.77 -1.49 24.84
C ASP A 138 -9.25 -0.58 23.72
N VAL A 139 -8.47 -0.46 22.64
CA VAL A 139 -8.89 0.27 21.43
C VAL A 139 -10.16 -0.36 20.86
N LEU A 140 -10.23 -1.69 20.78
CA LEU A 140 -11.40 -2.40 20.26
C LEU A 140 -12.62 -2.18 21.13
N ARG A 141 -12.47 -2.22 22.45
CA ARG A 141 -13.55 -1.97 23.41
C ARG A 141 -14.11 -0.56 23.29
N LYS A 142 -13.24 0.44 23.09
CA LYS A 142 -13.64 1.86 22.99
C LYS A 142 -14.24 2.22 21.63
N HIS A 143 -13.68 1.69 20.54
CA HIS A 143 -13.98 2.16 19.18
C HIS A 143 -14.60 1.10 18.26
N GLY A 144 -14.65 -0.17 18.68
CA GLY A 144 -15.29 -1.24 17.91
C GLY A 144 -16.80 -1.08 17.85
N SER A 145 -17.37 -0.99 16.64
CA SER A 145 -18.77 -0.58 16.46
C SER A 145 -19.84 -1.63 16.80
N ARG A 146 -19.50 -2.82 17.33
CA ARG A 146 -20.47 -3.78 17.90
C ARG A 146 -19.80 -4.89 18.71
N LYS A 147 -20.52 -5.34 19.76
CA LYS A 147 -20.40 -6.63 20.45
C LYS A 147 -19.90 -7.69 19.47
N SER A 148 -18.85 -8.41 19.87
CA SER A 148 -18.55 -9.72 19.28
C SER A 148 -19.86 -10.50 19.26
N GLN A 149 -20.48 -10.63 18.09
CA GLN A 149 -21.36 -11.77 17.88
C GLN A 149 -20.42 -12.96 18.01
N GLU A 150 -20.47 -13.62 19.18
CA GLU A 150 -20.00 -14.99 19.34
C GLU A 150 -20.16 -15.69 18.01
N SER A 151 -19.01 -16.09 17.44
CA SER A 151 -18.92 -17.01 16.32
C SER A 151 -20.15 -17.00 15.40
N ARG A 152 -20.29 -15.99 14.54
CA ARG A 152 -20.96 -16.26 13.26
C ARG A 152 -20.10 -17.30 12.57
N ASN A 153 -20.40 -18.57 12.84
CA ASN A 153 -19.91 -19.77 12.18
C ASN A 153 -20.06 -19.53 10.69
N ARG A 154 -19.04 -18.94 10.08
CA ARG A 154 -18.96 -18.88 8.63
C ARG A 154 -18.62 -20.31 8.25
N PRO A 155 -19.53 -21.06 7.62
CA PRO A 155 -19.23 -22.43 7.25
C PRO A 155 -17.97 -22.39 6.38
N LYS A 156 -16.93 -23.14 6.78
CA LYS A 156 -15.73 -23.30 5.95
C LYS A 156 -16.20 -23.91 4.63
N ARG A 157 -16.13 -23.13 3.55
CA ARG A 157 -16.38 -23.65 2.19
C ARG A 157 -15.45 -24.87 2.02
N PRO A 158 -15.97 -26.07 1.73
CA PRO A 158 -15.10 -27.21 1.48
C PRO A 158 -14.21 -26.87 0.28
N ARG A 159 -12.91 -27.15 0.40
CA ARG A 159 -11.97 -27.06 -0.72
C ARG A 159 -12.48 -28.00 -1.81
N LYS A 160 -13.07 -27.48 -2.89
CA LYS A 160 -13.25 -28.25 -4.12
C LYS A 160 -11.85 -28.64 -4.59
N ARG A 161 -11.54 -29.93 -4.59
CA ARG A 161 -10.44 -30.47 -5.40
C ARG A 161 -10.77 -30.14 -6.85
N SER A 162 -9.88 -29.41 -7.51
CA SER A 162 -9.93 -29.20 -8.95
C SER A 162 -9.38 -30.44 -9.64
N ASP A 163 -10.20 -31.47 -9.77
CA ASP A 163 -9.99 -32.49 -10.80
C ASP A 163 -10.84 -32.08 -12.00
N GLY A 164 -10.22 -31.90 -13.16
CA GLY A 164 -10.92 -31.72 -14.43
C GLY A 164 -11.05 -30.27 -14.88
N GLN A 165 -10.12 -29.87 -15.74
CA GLN A 165 -10.27 -28.89 -16.81
C GLN A 165 -11.67 -28.99 -17.43
N THR A 166 -12.41 -27.89 -17.46
CA THR A 166 -13.69 -27.77 -18.20
C THR A 166 -13.45 -28.00 -19.68
N GLU A 167 -13.82 -29.17 -20.19
CA GLU A 167 -14.12 -29.33 -21.60
C GLU A 167 -15.49 -28.70 -21.89
N LEU A 168 -15.49 -27.67 -22.73
CA LEU A 168 -16.70 -27.13 -23.34
C LEU A 168 -17.05 -28.02 -24.54
N PRO A 169 -18.19 -28.75 -24.53
CA PRO A 169 -18.64 -29.45 -25.72
C PRO A 169 -19.19 -28.41 -26.69
N LEU A 170 -18.41 -28.08 -27.72
CA LEU A 170 -18.92 -27.37 -28.89
C LEU A 170 -19.79 -28.37 -29.66
N ALA A 171 -21.11 -28.17 -29.59
CA ALA A 171 -22.06 -28.91 -30.41
C ALA A 171 -21.80 -28.61 -31.89
N SER A 172 -21.68 -29.67 -32.66
CA SER A 172 -21.64 -29.69 -34.12
C SER A 172 -23.06 -29.51 -34.66
N GLU A 173 -23.28 -28.47 -35.47
CA GLU A 173 -24.21 -28.44 -36.61
C GLU A 173 -23.59 -27.60 -37.73
#